data_AF-A0ABD4RV17-F1
#
_entry.id   AF-A0ABD4RV17-F1
#
_cell.length_a   1.000
_cell.length_b   1.000
_cell.length_c   1.000
_cell.angle_alpha   90.00
_cell.angle_beta   90.00
_cell.angle_gamma   90.00
#
_symmetry.space_group_name_H-M   'P 1'
#
loop_
_entity.id
_entity.type
_entity.pdbx_description
1 polymer ?
#
loop_
_entity_poly.entity_id
_entity_poly.type
_entity_poly.pdbx_seq_one_letter_code
_entity_poly.pdbx_strand_id
1 'polypeptide(L)'
;MEIIDYIEEHLTENLNLDKMADVASYSKYHLHRMFTNIVGCTMYQYIKRRRLTEAARQLVFTDKYIIDIALTVGYATHQSFTLAFKTLYKESPQVYRSKDEFYPIQQRFVLNPNHQIQNVDCISYTSISYERRRDEINSYLNFNINCEVKVA
;
A
#
# COMPACT_ATOMS: atom_id res chain seq x y z
N MET A 1 -10.77 9.75 6.30
CA MET A 1 -9.69 10.76 6.12
C MET A 1 -9.45 10.82 4.63
N GLU A 2 -9.96 11.87 3.99
CA GLU A 2 -10.02 12.02 2.52
C GLU A 2 -8.67 11.81 1.83
N ILE A 3 -7.56 12.03 2.54
CA ILE A 3 -6.22 11.88 1.98
C ILE A 3 -5.82 10.42 1.65
N ILE A 4 -6.34 9.41 2.35
CA ILE A 4 -6.01 8.01 2.02
C ILE A 4 -6.69 7.62 0.71
N ASP A 5 -7.95 8.00 0.55
CA ASP A 5 -8.68 7.80 -0.69
C ASP A 5 -8.03 8.58 -1.83
N TYR A 6 -7.64 9.84 -1.60
CA TYR A 6 -6.87 10.63 -2.56
C TYR A 6 -5.57 9.93 -2.99
N ILE A 7 -4.83 9.33 -2.05
CA ILE A 7 -3.59 8.60 -2.36
C ILE A 7 -3.86 7.35 -3.19
N GLU A 8 -4.93 6.60 -2.89
CA GLU A 8 -5.28 5.40 -3.64
C GLU A 8 -5.74 5.74 -5.06
N GLU A 9 -6.48 6.84 -5.23
CA GLU A 9 -6.91 7.33 -6.56
C GLU A 9 -5.74 7.81 -7.41
N HIS A 10 -4.71 8.40 -6.79
CA HIS A 10 -3.56 8.97 -7.49
C HIS A 10 -2.29 8.11 -7.31
N LEU A 11 -2.45 6.82 -7.01
CA LEU A 11 -1.34 5.96 -6.61
C LEU A 11 -0.27 5.83 -7.71
N THR A 12 -0.66 5.91 -8.99
CA THR A 12 0.23 5.80 -10.14
C THR A 12 0.91 7.12 -10.52
N GLU A 13 0.48 8.24 -9.96
CA GLU A 13 0.95 9.58 -10.33
C GLU A 13 2.16 10.04 -9.50
N ASN A 14 2.83 11.12 -9.90
CA ASN A 14 3.87 11.70 -9.07
C ASN A 14 3.24 12.45 -7.87
N LEU A 15 2.97 11.71 -6.80
CA LEU A 15 2.44 12.21 -5.53
C LEU A 15 3.50 13.03 -4.80
N ASN A 16 3.38 14.35 -4.89
CA ASN A 16 4.18 15.29 -4.10
C ASN A 16 3.49 15.53 -2.75
N LEU A 17 4.25 15.39 -1.66
CA LEU A 17 3.79 15.68 -0.29
C LEU A 17 3.21 17.09 -0.16
N ASP A 18 3.71 18.03 -0.94
CA ASP A 18 3.26 19.42 -0.96
C ASP A 18 1.82 19.51 -1.45
N LYS A 19 1.52 18.88 -2.59
CA LYS A 19 0.18 18.82 -3.15
C LYS A 19 -0.80 18.11 -2.22
N MET A 20 -0.35 17.03 -1.58
CA MET A 20 -1.16 16.28 -0.61
C MET A 20 -1.50 17.10 0.64
N ALA A 21 -0.55 17.90 1.12
CA ALA A 21 -0.74 18.82 2.23
C ALA A 21 -1.74 19.93 1.89
N ASP A 22 -1.64 20.49 0.68
CA ASP A 22 -2.55 21.52 0.17
C ASP A 22 -3.98 20.98 0.03
N VAL A 23 -4.16 19.80 -0.58
CA VAL A 23 -5.49 19.16 -0.71
C VAL A 23 -6.10 18.86 0.66
N ALA A 24 -5.31 18.40 1.62
CA ALA A 24 -5.80 18.07 2.96
C ALA A 24 -5.95 19.30 3.89
N SER A 25 -5.62 20.52 3.41
CA SER A 25 -5.61 21.75 4.23
C SER A 25 -4.78 21.64 5.51
N TYR A 26 -3.69 20.86 5.47
CA TYR A 26 -2.77 20.67 6.59
C TYR A 26 -1.37 21.14 6.23
N SER A 27 -0.59 21.57 7.21
CA SER A 27 0.85 21.70 6.99
C SER A 27 1.47 20.33 6.71
N LYS A 28 2.51 20.27 5.88
CA LYS A 28 3.24 19.02 5.54
C LYS A 28 3.64 18.23 6.78
N TYR A 29 4.09 18.94 7.81
CA TYR A 29 4.54 18.33 9.07
C TYR A 29 3.38 17.78 9.91
N HIS A 30 2.23 18.46 9.92
CA HIS A 30 1.04 17.94 10.59
C HIS A 30 0.50 16.70 9.86
N LEU A 31 0.37 16.77 8.53
CA LEU A 31 -0.11 15.65 7.72
C LEU A 31 0.80 14.41 7.86
N HIS A 32 2.12 14.59 7.79
CA HIS A 32 3.06 13.48 7.93
C HIS A 32 2.96 12.80 9.30
N ARG A 33 2.88 13.57 10.39
CA ARG A 33 2.76 13.02 11.75
C ARG A 33 1.42 12.35 11.97
N MET A 34 0.33 13.00 11.59
CA MET A 34 -1.01 12.43 11.68
C MET A 34 -1.08 11.09 10.93
N PHE A 35 -0.62 11.06 9.68
CA PHE A 35 -0.62 9.84 8.88
C PHE A 35 0.23 8.73 9.51
N THR A 36 1.46 9.07 9.93
CA THR A 36 2.36 8.07 10.53
C THR A 36 1.80 7.52 11.84
N ASN A 37 1.13 8.35 12.64
CA ASN A 37 0.49 7.93 13.88
C ASN A 37 -0.70 6.99 13.63
N ILE A 38 -1.46 7.21 12.56
CA ILE A 38 -2.65 6.41 12.21
C ILE A 38 -2.26 5.10 11.50
N VAL A 39 -1.37 5.18 10.51
CA VAL A 39 -1.03 4.06 9.62
C VAL A 39 0.19 3.27 10.11
N GLY A 40 0.98 3.84 11.03
CA GLY A 40 2.17 3.19 11.58
C GLY A 40 3.39 3.20 10.64
N CYS A 41 3.31 3.87 9.49
CA CYS A 41 4.42 4.06 8.57
C CYS A 41 4.33 5.41 7.87
N THR A 42 5.43 5.86 7.26
CA THR A 42 5.41 7.15 6.57
C THR A 42 4.56 7.08 5.31
N MET A 43 4.02 8.23 4.89
CA MET A 43 3.25 8.36 3.66
C MET A 43 3.97 7.76 2.45
N TYR A 44 5.26 8.07 2.33
CA TYR A 44 6.11 7.56 1.25
C TYR A 44 6.25 6.04 1.29
N GLN A 45 6.41 5.45 2.48
CA GLN A 45 6.48 4.00 2.63
C GLN A 45 5.16 3.34 2.27
N TYR A 46 4.03 3.92 2.68
CA TYR A 46 2.70 3.43 2.33
C TYR A 46 2.50 3.41 0.81
N ILE A 47 2.70 4.57 0.14
CA ILE A 47 2.57 4.70 -1.32
C ILE A 47 3.45 3.68 -2.05
N LYS A 48 4.72 3.58 -1.63
CA LYS A 48 5.66 2.63 -2.24
C LYS A 48 5.20 1.18 -2.11
N ARG A 49 4.74 0.77 -0.93
CA ARG A 49 4.26 -0.60 -0.69
C ARG A 49 2.96 -0.90 -1.43
N ARG A 50 2.03 0.06 -1.49
CA ARG A 50 0.79 -0.03 -2.27
C ARG A 50 1.08 -0.19 -3.76
N ARG A 51 1.96 0.63 -4.35
CA ARG A 51 2.41 0.51 -5.75
C ARG A 51 2.97 -0.86 -6.07
N LEU A 52 3.87 -1.35 -5.21
CA LEU A 52 4.48 -2.67 -5.40
C LEU A 52 3.47 -3.81 -5.22
N THR A 53 2.47 -3.63 -4.37
CA THR A 53 1.36 -4.59 -4.20
C THR A 53 0.50 -4.65 -5.47
N GLU A 54 0.16 -3.50 -6.06
CA GLU A 54 -0.55 -3.47 -7.36
C GLU A 54 0.30 -4.03 -8.50
N ALA A 55 1.61 -3.83 -8.46
CA ALA A 55 2.52 -4.45 -9.43
C ALA A 55 2.54 -5.98 -9.27
N ALA A 56 2.60 -6.49 -8.04
CA ALA A 56 2.54 -7.92 -7.75
C ALA A 56 1.23 -8.53 -8.27
N ARG A 57 0.11 -7.83 -8.08
CA ARG A 57 -1.18 -8.23 -8.64
C ARG A 57 -1.13 -8.31 -10.17
N GLN A 58 -0.60 -7.29 -10.84
CA GLN A 58 -0.47 -7.31 -12.30
C GLN A 58 0.50 -8.37 -12.82
N LEU A 59 1.54 -8.70 -12.05
CA LEU A 59 2.50 -9.75 -12.43
C LEU A 59 1.86 -11.13 -12.48
N VAL A 60 0.92 -11.42 -11.57
CA VAL A 60 0.22 -12.70 -11.45
C VAL A 60 -1.00 -12.76 -12.38
N PHE A 61 -1.85 -11.73 -12.36
CA PHE A 61 -3.14 -11.78 -13.06
C PHE A 61 -3.11 -11.26 -14.51
N THR A 62 -1.96 -10.86 -15.04
CA THR A 62 -1.85 -10.35 -16.42
C THR A 62 -0.54 -10.74 -17.10
N ASP A 63 -0.58 -10.84 -18.42
CA ASP A 63 0.59 -11.13 -19.28
C ASP A 63 1.37 -9.87 -19.71
N LYS A 64 1.09 -8.70 -19.11
CA LYS A 64 1.77 -7.44 -19.46
C LYS A 64 3.29 -7.56 -19.31
N TYR A 65 4.05 -6.81 -20.11
CA TYR A 65 5.49 -6.77 -19.94
C TYR A 65 5.87 -6.16 -18.58
N ILE A 66 6.92 -6.68 -17.95
CA ILE A 66 7.37 -6.23 -16.62
C ILE A 66 7.72 -4.73 -16.64
N ILE A 67 8.28 -4.25 -17.75
CA ILE A 67 8.55 -2.81 -17.95
C ILE A 67 7.26 -1.98 -17.95
N ASP A 68 6.19 -2.44 -18.60
CA ASP A 68 4.92 -1.72 -18.65
C ASP A 68 4.25 -1.66 -17.27
N ILE A 69 4.33 -2.76 -16.52
CA ILE A 69 3.87 -2.80 -15.13
C ILE A 69 4.65 -1.80 -14.27
N ALA A 70 5.97 -1.76 -14.41
CA ALA A 70 6.82 -0.81 -13.69
C ALA A 70 6.43 0.65 -13.98
N LEU A 71 6.23 0.99 -15.26
CA LEU A 71 5.80 2.32 -15.67
C LEU A 71 4.40 2.65 -15.14
N THR A 72 3.47 1.70 -15.21
CA THR A 72 2.08 1.85 -14.74
C THR A 72 2.04 2.15 -13.24
N VAL A 73 2.89 1.51 -12.43
CA VAL A 73 2.95 1.75 -10.99
C VAL A 73 3.88 2.91 -10.59
N GLY A 74 4.30 3.74 -11.55
CA GLY A 74 5.01 5.00 -11.31
C GLY A 74 6.52 4.86 -11.11
N TYR A 75 7.16 3.80 -11.62
CA TYR A 75 8.62 3.67 -11.65
C TYR A 75 9.17 4.08 -13.01
N ALA A 76 10.19 4.94 -13.02
CA ALA A 76 10.78 5.46 -14.26
C ALA A 76 11.65 4.43 -15.01
N THR A 77 12.19 3.42 -14.32
CA THR A 77 13.11 2.44 -14.92
C THR A 77 12.87 1.03 -14.40
N HIS A 78 13.15 0.04 -15.25
CA HIS A 78 13.05 -1.38 -14.88
C HIS A 78 13.94 -1.75 -13.68
N GLN A 79 15.14 -1.16 -13.61
CA GLN A 79 16.12 -1.44 -12.55
C GLN A 79 15.61 -0.93 -11.19
N SER A 80 15.08 0.30 -11.14
CA SER A 80 14.54 0.87 -9.90
C SER A 80 13.34 0.08 -9.39
N PHE A 81 12.47 -0.35 -10.30
CA PHE A 81 11.35 -1.24 -9.99
C PHE A 81 11.82 -2.59 -9.46
N THR A 82 12.72 -3.27 -10.17
CA THR A 82 13.21 -4.60 -9.80
C THR A 82 13.87 -4.60 -8.42
N LEU A 83 14.67 -3.58 -8.12
CA LEU A 83 15.32 -3.44 -6.80
C LEU A 83 14.29 -3.20 -5.69
N ALA A 84 13.32 -2.32 -5.93
CA ALA A 84 12.27 -2.02 -4.96
C ALA A 84 11.36 -3.24 -4.71
N PHE A 85 10.97 -3.94 -5.78
CA PHE A 85 10.17 -5.15 -5.73
C PHE A 85 10.91 -6.26 -4.98
N LYS A 86 12.16 -6.54 -5.32
CA LYS A 86 12.99 -7.54 -4.62
C LYS A 86 13.22 -7.19 -3.16
N THR A 87 13.37 -5.91 -2.83
CA THR A 87 13.50 -5.49 -1.42
C THR A 87 12.25 -5.85 -0.61
N LEU A 88 11.06 -5.66 -1.20
CA LEU A 88 9.77 -5.87 -0.54
C LEU A 88 9.35 -7.35 -0.53
N TYR A 89 9.33 -8.00 -1.71
CA TYR A 89 8.87 -9.37 -1.94
C TYR A 89 9.97 -10.43 -1.83
N LYS A 90 11.22 -10.02 -1.55
CA LYS A 90 12.42 -10.87 -1.44
C LYS A 90 12.84 -11.60 -2.71
N GLU A 91 12.13 -11.38 -3.81
CA GLU A 91 12.33 -12.07 -5.09
C GLU A 91 12.22 -11.12 -6.28
N SER A 92 12.74 -11.52 -7.45
CA SER A 92 12.61 -10.67 -8.65
C SER A 92 11.20 -10.72 -9.22
N PRO A 93 10.74 -9.68 -9.94
CA PRO A 93 9.42 -9.68 -10.59
C PRO A 93 9.16 -10.89 -11.49
N GLN A 94 10.18 -11.35 -12.21
CA GLN A 94 10.09 -12.51 -13.10
C GLN A 94 9.90 -13.83 -12.33
N VAL A 95 10.66 -14.02 -11.24
CA VAL A 95 10.50 -15.20 -10.37
C VAL A 95 9.13 -15.18 -9.70
N TYR A 96 8.72 -14.02 -9.20
CA TYR A 96 7.39 -13.84 -8.59
C TYR A 96 6.26 -14.21 -9.55
N ARG A 97 6.32 -13.73 -10.81
CA ARG A 97 5.35 -14.10 -11.85
C ARG A 97 5.28 -15.60 -12.09
N SER A 98 6.43 -16.28 -12.15
CA SER A 98 6.47 -17.73 -12.44
C SER A 98 5.83 -18.60 -11.35
N LYS A 99 5.66 -18.06 -10.14
CA LYS A 99 5.00 -18.76 -9.03
C LYS A 99 3.49 -18.70 -9.08
N ASP A 100 2.93 -17.75 -9.83
CA ASP A 100 1.48 -17.55 -9.99
C ASP A 100 0.74 -17.40 -8.65
N GLU A 101 1.41 -16.83 -7.65
CA GLU A 101 0.88 -16.70 -6.28
C GLU A 101 0.88 -15.24 -5.84
N PHE A 102 -0.32 -14.65 -5.72
CA PHE A 102 -0.48 -13.27 -5.28
C PHE A 102 -0.73 -13.17 -3.77
N TYR A 103 0.13 -12.42 -3.07
CA TYR A 103 -0.07 -12.03 -1.67
C TYR A 103 0.19 -10.53 -1.46
N PRO A 104 -0.76 -9.79 -0.85
CA PRO A 104 -0.66 -8.36 -0.71
C PRO A 104 0.14 -7.99 0.54
N ILE A 105 1.32 -7.40 0.36
CA ILE A 105 2.14 -6.94 1.50
C ILE A 105 1.53 -5.68 2.14
N GLN A 106 0.88 -4.84 1.34
CA GLN A 106 0.17 -3.66 1.84
C GLN A 106 -1.22 -3.59 1.21
N GLN A 107 -2.23 -3.88 2.02
CA GLN A 107 -3.62 -3.69 1.64
C GLN A 107 -3.99 -2.20 1.68
N ARG A 108 -5.03 -1.85 0.91
CA ARG A 108 -5.68 -0.55 0.97
C ARG A 108 -6.18 -0.31 2.39
N PHE A 109 -5.80 0.82 2.94
CA PHE A 109 -6.27 1.24 4.24
C PHE A 109 -7.68 1.81 4.13
N VAL A 110 -8.61 1.32 4.95
CA VAL A 110 -10.00 1.85 5.01
C VAL A 110 -10.30 2.28 6.44
N LEU A 111 -10.65 3.55 6.58
CA LEU A 111 -11.09 4.12 7.86
C LEU A 111 -12.57 3.79 8.06
N ASN A 112 -12.90 3.16 9.20
CA ASN A 112 -14.29 2.97 9.60
C ASN A 112 -14.91 4.35 9.93
N PRO A 113 -15.99 4.76 9.24
CA PRO A 113 -16.60 6.09 9.41
C PRO A 113 -17.14 6.36 10.83
N ASN A 114 -17.37 5.32 11.63
CA ASN A 114 -17.97 5.45 12.96
C ASN A 114 -17.00 5.92 14.06
N HIS A 115 -15.77 6.30 13.70
CA HIS A 115 -14.81 6.80 14.66
C HIS A 115 -14.73 8.34 14.58
N GLN A 116 -15.43 9.01 15.50
CA GLN A 116 -15.27 10.45 15.69
C GLN A 116 -13.85 10.73 16.19
N ILE A 117 -13.09 11.51 15.41
CA ILE A 117 -11.80 12.06 15.84
C ILE A 117 -12.11 13.11 16.91
N GLN A 118 -12.22 12.70 18.17
CA GLN A 118 -12.30 13.64 19.28
C GLN A 118 -10.87 14.00 19.70
N ASN A 119 -10.55 15.29 19.50
CA ASN A 119 -9.37 16.03 19.94
C ASN A 119 -8.09 15.84 19.11
N VAL A 120 -7.63 16.97 18.55
CA VAL A 120 -6.38 17.13 17.79
C VAL A 120 -5.14 17.16 18.70
N ASP A 121 -5.32 16.89 19.98
CA ASP A 121 -4.28 16.75 20.98
C ASP A 121 -4.47 15.41 21.69
N CYS A 122 -3.52 14.50 21.48
CA CYS A 122 -3.37 13.17 22.10
C CYS A 122 -4.22 12.01 21.54
N ILE A 123 -3.52 11.17 20.74
CA ILE A 123 -3.46 9.70 20.81
C ILE A 123 -4.78 8.99 21.17
N SER A 124 -5.49 8.48 20.17
CA SER A 124 -6.39 7.34 20.35
C SER A 124 -6.24 6.33 19.20
N TYR A 125 -6.13 5.06 19.57
CA TYR A 125 -6.00 3.95 18.64
C TYR A 125 -7.28 3.84 17.81
N THR A 126 -7.18 4.08 16.52
CA THR A 126 -8.27 3.86 15.57
C THR A 126 -8.49 2.36 15.40
N SER A 127 -9.74 1.91 15.35
CA SER A 127 -10.06 0.55 14.90
C SER A 127 -9.87 0.47 13.39
N ILE A 128 -8.70 -0.01 12.97
CA ILE A 128 -8.29 -0.09 11.56
C ILE A 128 -8.94 -1.32 10.91
N SER A 129 -9.47 -1.15 9.69
CA SER A 129 -9.98 -2.24 8.86
C SER A 129 -9.32 -2.21 7.48
N TYR A 130 -9.02 -3.38 6.92
CA TYR A 130 -8.51 -3.52 5.56
C TYR A 130 -9.65 -3.97 4.62
N GLU A 131 -9.81 -3.30 3.47
CA GLU A 131 -10.80 -3.73 2.46
C GLU A 131 -10.33 -5.03 1.80
N ARG A 132 -11.12 -6.11 1.92
CA ARG A 132 -10.95 -7.32 1.09
C ARG A 132 -11.79 -7.14 -0.18
N ARG A 133 -11.16 -7.07 -1.36
CA ARG A 133 -11.90 -6.96 -2.62
C ARG A 133 -12.48 -8.33 -2.98
N ARG A 134 -13.74 -8.40 -3.40
CA ARG A 134 -14.50 -9.67 -3.52
C ARG A 134 -13.95 -10.67 -4.55
N ASP A 135 -13.14 -10.20 -5.50
CA ASP A 135 -12.56 -11.02 -6.59
C ASP A 135 -11.34 -11.85 -6.15
N GLU A 136 -10.90 -11.66 -4.90
CA GLU A 136 -9.71 -12.28 -4.30
C GLU A 136 -9.98 -13.68 -3.70
N ILE A 137 -11.24 -14.04 -3.45
CA ILE A 137 -11.61 -15.17 -2.56
C ILE A 137 -11.10 -16.54 -3.03
N ASN A 138 -10.96 -16.78 -4.33
CA ASN A 138 -10.62 -18.13 -4.83
C ASN A 138 -9.13 -18.51 -4.71
N SER A 139 -8.22 -17.56 -4.44
CA SER A 139 -6.79 -17.86 -4.26
C SER A 139 -6.35 -17.91 -2.79
N TYR A 140 -7.03 -17.20 -1.88
CA TYR A 140 -6.60 -17.09 -0.47
C TYR A 140 -7.01 -18.28 0.42
N LEU A 141 -7.94 -19.14 -0.01
CA LEU A 141 -8.43 -20.25 0.81
C LEU A 141 -7.43 -21.41 0.99
N ASN A 142 -6.27 -21.37 0.31
CA ASN A 142 -5.21 -22.38 0.49
C ASN A 142 -4.07 -21.97 1.44
N PHE A 143 -4.09 -20.76 1.99
CA PHE A 143 -3.04 -20.29 2.90
C PHE A 143 -3.53 -20.22 4.36
N ASN A 144 -3.63 -21.39 5.00
CA ASN A 144 -3.70 -21.50 6.46
C ASN A 144 -2.32 -21.12 7.04
N ILE A 145 -2.12 -19.83 7.35
CA ILE A 145 -0.96 -19.38 8.12
C ILE A 145 -1.25 -19.60 9.61
N ASN A 146 -0.88 -20.78 10.11
CA ASN A 146 -0.55 -20.94 11.53
C ASN A 146 0.74 -20.16 11.83
N CYS A 147 0.64 -18.85 12.01
CA CYS A 147 1.70 -18.07 12.64
C CYS A 147 1.32 -17.84 14.09
N GLU A 148 1.77 -18.74 14.97
CA GLU A 148 1.89 -18.46 16.39
C GLU A 148 2.89 -17.31 16.57
N VAL A 149 2.37 -16.13 16.91
CA VAL A 149 3.19 -15.03 17.41
C VAL A 149 3.60 -15.39 18.82
N LYS A 150 4.83 -15.89 18.99
CA LYS A 150 5.47 -15.96 20.30
C LYS A 150 5.71 -14.53 20.79
N VAL A 151 4.93 -14.14 21.80
CA VAL A 151 5.18 -12.95 22.61
C VAL A 151 6.33 -13.30 23.57
N ALA A 152 7.40 -12.49 23.54
CA ALA A 152 8.46 -12.51 24.55
C ALA A 152 8.03 -11.67 25.76
#